data_AF-A0A1G9HSW5-F1
#
_entry.id   AF-A0A1G9HSW5-F1
#
_cell.length_a   1.000
_cell.length_b   1.000
_cell.length_c   1.000
_cell.angle_alpha   90.00
_cell.angle_beta   90.00
_cell.angle_gamma   90.00
#
_symmetry.space_group_name_H-M   'P 1'
#
loop_
_entity.id
_entity.type
_entity.pdbx_description
1 polymer ?
#
loop_
_entity_poly.entity_id
_entity_poly.type
_entity_poly.pdbx_seq_one_letter_code
_entity_poly.pdbx_strand_id
1 'polypeptide(L)'
;MINTILSIPFFINGKLGTGPHWDHWPFGPGYGDLNASLLKLAFVAVILGAIILFLRVLFGPKGFFRDKELDREAAEMREKALKDLEADLESGAISELDYKFKKKRLLL
;
A
#
# COMPACT_ATOMS: atom_id res chain seq x y z
N MET A 1 15.64 -60.76 31.36
CA MET A 1 14.20 -60.89 31.08
C MET A 1 13.82 -59.73 30.18
N ILE A 2 13.83 -60.03 28.88
CA ILE A 2 13.41 -59.18 27.77
C ILE A 2 11.92 -59.51 27.52
N ASN A 3 11.15 -58.53 27.04
CA ASN A 3 9.72 -58.57 26.67
C ASN A 3 8.74 -57.99 27.69
N THR A 4 8.63 -56.66 27.73
CA THR A 4 7.31 -56.02 27.93
C THR A 4 7.26 -54.64 27.25
N ILE A 5 7.75 -54.56 26.02
CA ILE A 5 7.37 -53.50 25.07
C ILE A 5 6.28 -54.13 24.22
N LEU A 6 5.00 -53.89 24.52
CA LEU A 6 3.81 -54.05 23.64
C LEU A 6 2.54 -54.28 24.48
N SER A 7 1.91 -53.18 24.91
CA SER A 7 0.44 -53.13 25.11
C SER A 7 -0.02 -51.72 25.46
N ILE A 8 0.44 -50.70 24.73
CA ILE A 8 -0.35 -49.48 24.64
C ILE A 8 -1.40 -49.75 23.56
N PRO A 9 -2.70 -49.77 23.89
CA PRO A 9 -3.74 -50.04 22.90
C PRO A 9 -3.66 -49.01 21.78
N PHE A 10 -3.66 -49.51 20.54
CA PHE A 10 -3.66 -48.80 19.26
C PHE A 10 -4.78 -47.74 19.09
N PHE A 11 -5.65 -47.57 20.09
CA PHE A 11 -6.79 -46.65 20.08
C PHE A 11 -6.46 -45.21 20.52
N ILE A 12 -5.28 -44.94 21.08
CA ILE A 12 -4.84 -43.56 21.39
C ILE A 12 -3.93 -43.02 20.28
N ASN A 13 -4.34 -43.22 19.04
CA ASN A 13 -3.73 -42.57 17.87
C ASN A 13 -4.81 -41.98 16.95
N GLY A 14 -5.85 -41.41 17.58
CA GLY A 14 -6.88 -40.64 16.88
C GLY A 14 -6.77 -39.19 17.32
N LYS A 15 -6.23 -38.33 16.44
CA LYS A 15 -6.18 -36.85 16.50
C LYS A 15 -4.91 -36.19 17.07
N LEU A 16 -3.73 -36.61 16.64
CA LEU A 16 -2.54 -35.72 16.60
C LEU A 16 -2.39 -35.10 15.19
N GLY A 17 -3.47 -34.54 14.64
CA GLY A 17 -3.41 -34.04 13.27
C GLY A 17 -4.69 -33.44 12.73
N THR A 18 -5.42 -32.64 13.51
CA THR A 18 -6.40 -31.67 12.99
C THR A 18 -6.56 -30.55 14.02
N GLY A 19 -5.54 -29.68 14.14
CA GLY A 19 -5.81 -28.33 14.64
C GLY A 19 -6.83 -27.63 13.72
N PRO A 20 -7.45 -26.51 14.13
CA PRO A 20 -8.44 -25.82 13.31
C PRO A 20 -7.89 -25.65 11.89
N HIS A 21 -8.57 -26.22 10.90
CA HIS A 21 -8.10 -26.17 9.53
C HIS A 21 -8.35 -24.75 9.02
N TRP A 22 -7.28 -23.99 8.85
CA TRP A 22 -7.31 -22.64 8.25
C TRP A 22 -7.55 -22.71 6.73
N ASP A 23 -8.33 -23.69 6.25
CA ASP A 23 -8.59 -23.98 4.84
C ASP A 23 -9.16 -22.75 4.11
N HIS A 24 -9.96 -21.97 4.84
CA HIS A 24 -10.71 -20.84 4.29
C HIS A 24 -10.07 -19.49 4.67
N TRP A 25 -8.92 -19.51 5.36
CA TRP A 25 -8.20 -18.29 5.70
C TRP A 25 -7.56 -17.69 4.44
N PRO A 26 -7.75 -16.39 4.16
CA PRO A 26 -7.24 -15.79 2.93
C PRO A 26 -5.70 -15.76 2.86
N PHE A 27 -5.00 -15.95 3.98
CA PHE A 27 -3.52 -15.94 4.07
C PHE A 27 -2.91 -17.29 4.48
N GLY A 28 -3.65 -18.40 4.38
CA GLY A 28 -3.17 -19.74 4.74
C GLY A 28 -2.17 -20.35 3.72
N PRO A 29 -1.38 -21.36 4.13
CA PRO A 29 -0.43 -22.05 3.26
C PRO A 29 -1.16 -23.00 2.30
N GLY A 30 -1.72 -22.47 1.21
CA GLY A 30 -2.46 -23.26 0.24
C GLY A 30 -2.68 -22.52 -1.07
N TYR A 31 -1.76 -22.69 -2.02
CA TYR A 31 -1.90 -22.30 -3.44
C TYR A 31 -2.56 -23.43 -4.24
N GLY A 32 -3.66 -23.99 -3.74
CA GLY A 32 -4.29 -25.15 -4.38
C GLY A 32 -5.05 -24.83 -5.66
N ASP A 33 -5.51 -23.59 -5.83
CA ASP A 33 -6.29 -23.17 -6.98
C ASP A 33 -5.89 -21.74 -7.40
N LEU A 34 -5.47 -21.57 -8.66
CA LEU A 34 -5.09 -20.29 -9.23
C LEU A 34 -6.26 -19.30 -9.22
N ASN A 35 -7.49 -19.80 -9.39
CA ASN A 35 -8.70 -18.97 -9.36
C ASN A 35 -8.96 -18.42 -7.96
N ALA A 36 -8.84 -19.27 -6.94
CA ALA A 36 -8.99 -18.85 -5.55
C ALA A 36 -7.90 -17.84 -5.13
N SER A 37 -6.68 -18.03 -5.60
CA SER A 37 -5.55 -17.12 -5.35
C SER A 37 -5.76 -15.75 -6.03
N LEU A 38 -6.23 -15.75 -7.28
CA LEU A 38 -6.53 -14.53 -8.02
C LEU A 38 -7.67 -13.73 -7.37
N LEU A 39 -8.74 -14.40 -6.94
CA LEU A 39 -9.88 -13.74 -6.30
C LEU A 39 -9.49 -13.11 -4.96
N LYS A 40 -8.58 -13.75 -4.19
CA LYS A 40 -8.01 -13.18 -2.96
C LYS A 40 -7.23 -11.90 -3.25
N LEU A 41 -6.36 -11.91 -4.27
CA LEU A 41 -5.60 -10.72 -4.65
C LEU A 41 -6.50 -9.59 -5.15
N ALA A 42 -7.53 -9.92 -5.94
CA ALA A 42 -8.52 -8.94 -6.40
C ALA A 42 -9.28 -8.33 -5.22
N PHE A 43 -9.70 -9.14 -4.25
CA PHE A 43 -10.37 -8.66 -3.04
C PHE A 43 -9.50 -7.72 -2.22
N VAL A 44 -8.22 -8.08 -2.02
CA VAL A 44 -7.25 -7.20 -1.34
C VAL A 44 -7.07 -5.89 -2.11
N ALA A 45 -6.92 -5.95 -3.43
CA ALA A 45 -6.77 -4.75 -4.26
C ALA A 45 -8.00 -3.83 -4.17
N VAL A 46 -9.21 -4.39 -4.11
CA VAL A 46 -10.46 -3.62 -3.94
C VAL A 46 -10.48 -2.91 -2.59
N ILE A 47 -10.17 -3.63 -1.50
CA ILE A 47 -10.12 -3.02 -0.17
C ILE A 47 -9.06 -1.92 -0.12
N LEU A 48 -7.87 -2.19 -0.65
CA LEU A 48 -6.78 -1.21 -0.67
C LEU A 48 -7.16 0.03 -1.48
N GLY A 49 -7.78 -0.17 -2.65
CA GLY A 49 -8.30 0.91 -3.49
C GLY A 49 -9.37 1.73 -2.78
N ALA A 50 -10.27 1.09 -2.04
CA ALA A 50 -11.28 1.77 -1.23
C ALA A 50 -10.65 2.61 -0.11
N ILE A 51 -9.65 2.07 0.60
CA ILE A 51 -8.90 2.80 1.64
C ILE A 51 -8.17 4.00 1.02
N ILE A 52 -7.49 3.82 -0.11
CA ILE A 52 -6.82 4.91 -0.83
C ILE A 52 -7.82 5.99 -1.21
N LEU A 53 -8.98 5.62 -1.75
CA LEU A 53 -10.01 6.59 -2.11
C LEU A 53 -10.56 7.32 -0.89
N PHE A 54 -10.82 6.60 0.20
CA PHE A 54 -11.29 7.17 1.46
C PHE A 54 -10.31 8.20 2.02
N LEU A 55 -9.02 7.84 2.10
CA LEU A 55 -7.96 8.76 2.52
C LEU A 55 -7.79 9.92 1.53
N ARG A 56 -7.93 9.67 0.22
CA ARG A 56 -7.86 10.71 -0.81
C ARG A 56 -8.99 11.72 -0.71
N VAL A 57 -10.17 11.31 -0.24
CA VAL A 57 -11.33 12.17 0.00
C VAL A 57 -11.21 12.91 1.33
N LEU A 58 -10.67 12.29 2.37
CA LEU A 58 -10.53 12.94 3.69
C LEU A 58 -9.32 13.87 3.77
N PHE A 59 -8.18 13.45 3.23
CA PHE A 59 -6.87 14.09 3.41
C PHE A 59 -6.19 14.50 2.09
N GLY A 60 -6.70 14.07 0.93
CA GLY A 60 -6.16 14.51 -0.35
C GLY A 60 -6.48 15.98 -0.66
N PRO A 61 -6.06 16.51 -1.83
CA PRO A 61 -6.38 17.88 -2.20
C PRO A 61 -7.90 18.10 -2.23
N LYS A 62 -8.34 19.14 -1.51
CA LYS A 62 -9.73 19.47 -1.16
C LYS A 62 -10.41 18.52 -0.14
N GLY A 63 -9.63 17.74 0.60
CA GLY A 63 -10.18 16.81 1.59
C GLY A 63 -10.79 17.51 2.80
N PHE A 64 -11.84 16.91 3.37
CA PHE A 64 -12.63 17.51 4.45
C PHE A 64 -11.82 17.78 5.73
N PHE A 65 -10.87 16.91 6.05
CA PHE A 65 -10.01 17.01 7.24
C PHE A 65 -8.60 17.51 6.92
N ARG A 66 -8.38 18.08 5.73
CA ARG A 66 -7.08 18.63 5.39
C ARG A 66 -6.88 19.98 6.07
N ASP A 67 -5.94 20.03 7.01
CA ASP A 67 -5.57 21.27 7.69
C ASP A 67 -5.00 22.30 6.71
N LYS A 68 -5.48 23.54 6.82
CA LYS A 68 -5.06 24.66 5.98
C LYS A 68 -3.59 25.04 6.17
N GLU A 69 -2.98 24.64 7.28
CA GLU A 69 -1.56 24.90 7.57
C GLU A 69 -0.64 24.05 6.71
N LEU A 70 -0.94 22.76 6.49
CA LEU A 70 -0.19 21.91 5.57
C LEU A 70 -0.32 22.37 4.11
N ASP A 71 -1.47 22.94 3.76
CA ASP A 71 -1.67 23.57 2.45
C ASP A 71 -0.84 24.84 2.26
N ARG A 72 -0.61 25.58 3.34
CA ARG A 72 0.23 26.77 3.33
C ARG A 72 1.69 26.40 3.10
N GLU A 73 2.23 25.41 3.81
CA GLU A 73 3.62 24.95 3.59
C GLU A 73 3.83 24.39 2.18
N ALA A 74 2.88 23.63 1.65
CA ALA A 74 2.96 23.13 0.28
C ALA A 74 2.87 24.26 -0.77
N ALA A 75 2.07 25.30 -0.50
CA ALA A 75 2.00 26.49 -1.35
C ALA A 75 3.28 27.31 -1.29
N GLU A 76 3.86 27.50 -0.10
CA GLU A 76 5.11 28.23 0.12
C GLU A 76 6.29 27.52 -0.58
N MET A 77 6.37 26.19 -0.49
CA MET A 77 7.40 25.41 -1.22
C MET A 77 7.25 25.55 -2.74
N ARG A 78 6.03 25.58 -3.26
CA ARG A 78 5.78 25.81 -4.70
C ARG A 78 6.15 27.23 -5.11
N GLU A 79 5.82 28.23 -4.30
CA GLU A 79 6.17 29.62 -4.57
C GLU A 79 7.69 29.82 -4.57
N LYS A 80 8.39 29.21 -3.62
CA LYS A 80 9.85 29.21 -3.58
C LYS A 80 10.46 28.56 -4.83
N ALA A 81 9.96 27.39 -5.23
CA ALA A 81 10.42 26.72 -6.44
C ALA A 81 10.17 27.53 -7.72
N LEU A 82 9.09 28.32 -7.77
CA LEU A 82 8.82 29.24 -8.88
C LEU A 82 9.78 30.44 -8.87
N LYS A 83 10.07 31.02 -7.71
CA LYS A 83 11.03 32.12 -7.54
C LYS A 83 12.44 31.70 -7.95
N ASP A 84 12.89 30.52 -7.52
CA ASP A 84 14.19 29.98 -7.90
C ASP A 84 14.27 29.78 -9.43
N LEU A 85 13.19 29.28 -10.04
CA LEU A 85 13.12 29.10 -11.50
C LEU A 85 13.14 30.44 -12.26
N GLU A 86 12.57 31.49 -11.69
CA GLU A 86 12.54 32.83 -12.27
C GLU A 86 13.91 33.51 -12.16
N ALA A 87 14.60 33.32 -11.02
CA ALA A 87 15.98 33.75 -10.84
C ALA A 87 16.94 33.06 -11.83
N ASP A 88 16.76 31.75 -12.08
CA ASP A 88 17.56 31.02 -13.07
C ASP A 88 17.34 31.52 -14.51
N LEU A 89 16.11 31.99 -14.82
CA LEU A 89 15.80 32.60 -16.11
C LEU A 89 16.49 33.98 -16.23
N GLU A 90 16.35 34.81 -15.20
CA GLU A 90 16.95 36.15 -15.14
C GLU A 90 18.48 36.10 -15.18
N SER A 91 19.09 35.08 -14.56
CA SER A 91 20.53 34.84 -14.62
C SER A 91 21.00 34.25 -15.96
N GLY A 92 20.08 33.94 -16.87
CA GLY A 92 20.36 33.31 -18.16
C GLY A 92 20.85 31.86 -18.07
N ALA A 93 20.68 31.21 -16.91
CA ALA A 93 21.11 29.82 -16.69
C ALA A 93 20.19 28.80 -17.39
N ILE A 94 18.95 29.20 -17.68
CA ILE A 94 17.98 28.39 -18.43
C ILE A 94 17.36 29.19 -19.58
N SER A 95 17.06 28.50 -20.68
CA SER A 95 16.35 29.08 -21.81
C SER A 95 14.87 29.36 -21.47
N GLU A 96 14.26 30.33 -22.14
CA GLU A 96 12.81 30.59 -22.06
C GLU A 96 11.95 29.34 -22.32
N LEU A 97 12.41 28.49 -23.23
CA LEU A 97 11.70 27.25 -23.57
C LEU A 97 11.69 26.30 -22.37
N ASP A 98 12.85 26.12 -21.73
CA ASP A 98 13.03 25.27 -20.55
C ASP A 98 12.28 25.80 -19.34
N TYR A 99 12.25 27.12 -19.15
CA TYR A 99 11.44 27.77 -18.13
C TYR A 99 9.96 27.47 -18.33
N LYS A 100 9.42 27.60 -19.55
CA LYS A 100 8.01 27.32 -19.84
C LYS A 100 7.64 25.86 -19.53
N PHE A 101 8.50 24.90 -19.86
CA PHE A 101 8.29 23.48 -19.53
C PHE A 101 8.38 23.20 -18.02
N LYS A 102 9.41 23.73 -17.35
CA LYS A 102 9.61 23.54 -15.90
C LYS A 102 8.49 24.20 -15.09
N LYS A 103 8.08 25.42 -15.43
CA LYS A 103 6.96 26.15 -14.81
C LYS A 103 5.64 25.39 -14.97
N LYS A 104 5.34 24.88 -16.17
CA LYS A 104 4.11 24.09 -16.40
C LYS A 104 4.05 22.82 -15.53
N ARG A 105 5.20 22.16 -15.31
CA ARG A 105 5.30 20.98 -14.45
C ARG A 105 5.14 21.29 -12.96
N LEU A 106 5.59 22.46 -12.50
CA LEU A 106 5.41 22.91 -11.11
C LEU A 106 3.97 23.31 -10.77
N LEU A 107 3.19 23.70 -11.79
CA LEU A 107 1.79 24.13 -11.66
C LEU A 107 0.76 23.02 -11.86
N LEU A 108 1.19 21.82 -12.28
CA LEU A 108 0.37 20.60 -12.35
C LEU A 108 0.19 19.97 -10.95
#